data_AF-A0A7S0QTB1-F1
#
_entry.id   AF-A0A7S0QTB1-F1
#
_cell.length_a   1.000
_cell.length_b   1.000
_cell.length_c   1.000
_cell.angle_alpha   90.00
_cell.angle_beta   90.00
_cell.angle_gamma   90.00
#
_symmetry.space_group_name_H-M   'P 1'
#
loop_
_entity.id
_entity.type
_entity.pdbx_description
1 polymer ?
#
loop_
_entity_poly.entity_id
_entity_poly.type
_entity_poly.pdbx_seq_one_letter_code
_entity_poly.pdbx_strand_id
1 'polypeptide(L)'
;PAPPLDAAACAANLLRVELNVGDYPGEVTYMIRLENAATSLMEFSPPAGTEVRALLESMQCLDDGAYEVVMQDSYGDGWNGAFVRLSDGRTNATLGTGTMEDGAERVMKFVLPATALDVTECPAGQTLVSAALTTTVWAAEISWTVRTVGELARQQQAAGALVLRQPELFDFQDYQTYTLTFCLPDGSFSLGCLDRYFDGWHGGELTLT
;
A
#
# COMPACT_ATOMS: atom_id res chain seq x y z
N PRO A 1 13.32 7.35 23.51
CA PRO A 1 12.06 7.58 22.77
C PRO A 1 12.00 9.02 22.24
N ALA A 2 11.94 9.19 20.92
CA ALA A 2 11.54 10.49 20.37
C ALA A 2 10.12 10.80 20.89
N PRO A 3 9.83 12.07 21.26
CA PRO A 3 8.48 12.44 21.67
C PRO A 3 7.48 12.07 20.54
N PRO A 4 6.24 11.68 20.89
CA PRO A 4 5.21 11.46 19.88
C PRO A 4 5.13 12.70 19.00
N LEU A 5 5.25 12.52 17.68
CA LEU A 5 5.01 13.59 16.72
C LEU A 5 3.59 14.12 16.96
N ASP A 6 3.50 15.40 17.32
CA ASP A 6 2.21 16.07 17.38
C ASP A 6 1.64 16.12 15.96
N ALA A 7 0.51 15.46 15.73
CA ALA A 7 -0.18 15.45 14.45
C ALA A 7 -0.47 16.87 13.93
N ALA A 8 -0.63 17.85 14.83
CA ALA A 8 -0.82 19.26 14.49
C ALA A 8 0.46 19.97 14.04
N ALA A 9 1.65 19.44 14.37
CA ALA A 9 2.94 19.99 13.98
C ALA A 9 3.38 19.56 12.57
N CYS A 10 2.76 18.53 12.00
CA CYS A 10 3.04 18.12 10.63
C CYS A 10 2.33 19.06 9.65
N ALA A 11 3.08 19.86 8.90
CA ALA A 11 2.55 20.69 7.82
C ALA A 11 2.47 19.93 6.47
N ALA A 12 3.18 18.81 6.35
CA ALA A 12 3.19 17.93 5.18
C ALA A 12 2.18 16.76 5.34
N ASN A 13 2.45 15.60 4.76
CA ASN A 13 1.61 14.41 4.87
C ASN A 13 1.87 13.68 6.17
N LEU A 14 0.82 13.47 6.97
CA LEU A 14 0.91 12.69 8.19
C LEU A 14 0.66 11.22 7.84
N LEU A 15 1.69 10.39 7.90
CA LEU A 15 1.62 8.95 7.72
C LEU A 15 1.47 8.26 9.08
N ARG A 16 0.43 7.46 9.26
CA ARG A 16 0.30 6.50 10.35
C ARG A 16 0.83 5.15 9.90
N VAL A 17 1.69 4.55 10.70
CA VAL A 17 2.20 3.18 10.52
C VAL A 17 1.77 2.34 11.72
N GLU A 18 1.00 1.29 11.48
CA GLU A 18 0.59 0.30 12.47
C GLU A 18 1.32 -1.01 12.17
N LEU A 19 2.11 -1.54 13.10
CA LEU A 19 2.80 -2.81 12.97
C LEU A 19 2.22 -3.80 13.98
N ASN A 20 1.56 -4.85 13.50
CA ASN A 20 1.36 -6.06 14.30
C ASN A 20 2.63 -6.90 14.21
N VAL A 21 3.19 -7.29 15.36
CA VAL A 21 4.47 -8.01 15.41
C VAL A 21 4.38 -9.54 15.31
N GLY A 22 3.17 -10.08 15.16
CA GLY A 22 2.95 -11.52 14.97
C GLY A 22 3.48 -12.40 16.10
N ASP A 23 3.75 -13.66 15.80
CA ASP A 23 4.21 -14.63 16.79
C ASP A 23 5.70 -14.47 17.15
N TYR A 24 6.48 -13.79 16.30
CA TYR A 24 7.92 -13.59 16.49
C TYR A 24 8.34 -12.12 16.36
N PRO A 25 8.11 -11.30 17.41
CA PRO A 25 8.42 -9.87 17.37
C PRO A 25 9.90 -9.53 17.14
N GLY A 26 10.81 -10.44 17.46
CA GLY A 26 12.25 -10.25 17.29
C GLY A 26 12.73 -10.38 15.84
N GLU A 27 11.89 -10.88 14.94
CA GLU A 27 12.26 -11.23 13.57
C GLU A 27 11.82 -10.18 12.57
N VAL A 28 10.77 -9.44 12.91
CA VAL A 28 10.09 -8.50 12.00
C VAL A 28 10.65 -7.08 12.15
N THR A 29 11.13 -6.51 11.05
CA THR A 29 11.54 -5.10 10.98
C THR A 29 11.02 -4.44 9.72
N TYR A 30 10.91 -3.12 9.72
CA TYR A 30 10.60 -2.38 8.50
C TYR A 30 11.39 -1.09 8.40
N MET A 31 11.62 -0.65 7.17
CA MET A 31 12.21 0.64 6.87
C MET A 31 11.42 1.35 5.78
N ILE A 32 11.34 2.67 5.84
CA ILE A 32 10.69 3.49 4.81
C ILE A 32 11.73 4.35 4.12
N ARG A 33 11.67 4.42 2.80
CA ARG A 33 12.55 5.23 1.94
C ARG A 33 11.79 5.82 0.77
N LEU A 34 12.37 6.81 0.11
CA LEU A 34 11.88 7.26 -1.20
C LEU A 34 12.04 6.13 -2.23
N GLU A 35 11.13 6.04 -3.19
CA GLU A 35 11.19 5.01 -4.23
C GLU A 35 12.55 5.05 -4.96
N ASN A 36 13.19 3.89 -5.10
CA ASN A 36 14.53 3.72 -5.69
C ASN A 36 15.68 4.42 -4.93
N ALA A 37 15.45 4.97 -3.74
CA ALA A 37 16.53 5.52 -2.92
C ALA A 37 17.31 4.40 -2.23
N ALA A 38 18.63 4.56 -2.09
CA ALA A 38 19.46 3.63 -1.33
C ALA A 38 19.38 3.85 0.19
N THR A 39 18.93 5.03 0.63
CA THR A 39 18.93 5.44 2.03
C THR A 39 17.54 5.39 2.64
N SER A 40 17.42 4.77 3.82
CA SER A 40 16.23 4.78 4.65
C SER A 40 15.99 6.18 5.24
N LEU A 41 14.74 6.63 5.22
CA LEU A 41 14.27 7.78 5.98
C LEU A 41 13.98 7.41 7.43
N MET A 42 13.49 6.19 7.63
CA MET A 42 13.25 5.61 8.94
C MET A 42 13.48 4.10 8.91
N GLU A 43 13.84 3.57 10.07
CA GLU A 43 13.96 2.15 10.32
C GLU A 43 13.32 1.87 11.66
N PHE A 44 12.60 0.75 11.75
CA PHE A 44 11.89 0.34 12.94
C PHE A 44 12.13 -1.13 13.23
N SER A 45 12.48 -1.41 14.47
CA SER A 45 12.60 -2.75 15.03
C SER A 45 11.82 -2.77 16.35
N PRO A 46 10.96 -3.78 16.60
CA PRO A 46 10.27 -3.92 17.87
C PRO A 46 11.27 -3.97 19.04
N PRO A 47 11.03 -3.25 20.15
CA PRO A 47 11.87 -3.33 21.33
C PRO A 47 11.99 -4.75 21.87
N ALA A 48 13.14 -5.08 22.47
CA ALA A 48 13.31 -6.35 23.16
C ALA A 48 12.24 -6.53 24.25
N GLY A 49 11.62 -7.70 24.28
CA GLY A 49 10.51 -8.00 25.20
C GLY A 49 9.14 -7.48 24.75
N THR A 50 8.99 -7.05 23.49
CA THR A 50 7.66 -6.80 22.91
C THR A 50 6.82 -8.07 23.00
N GLU A 51 5.59 -7.94 23.49
CA GLU A 51 4.64 -9.04 23.59
C GLU A 51 4.26 -9.56 22.19
N VAL A 52 4.02 -10.87 22.09
CA VAL A 52 3.53 -11.49 20.84
C VAL A 52 2.22 -10.83 20.40
N ARG A 53 2.09 -10.60 19.09
CA ARG A 53 0.92 -9.99 18.43
C ARG A 53 0.58 -8.58 18.92
N ALA A 54 1.51 -7.91 19.58
CA ALA A 54 1.33 -6.50 19.95
C ALA A 54 1.12 -5.64 18.69
N LEU A 55 0.25 -4.64 18.81
CA LEU A 55 0.07 -3.61 17.78
C LEU A 55 0.86 -2.37 18.21
N LEU A 56 1.87 -2.02 17.42
CA LEU A 56 2.73 -0.86 17.62
C LEU A 56 2.34 0.22 16.62
N GLU A 57 2.14 1.45 17.09
CA GLU A 57 1.78 2.56 16.22
C GLU A 57 2.86 3.63 16.21
N SER A 58 3.11 4.21 15.03
CA SER A 58 3.96 5.38 14.88
C SER A 58 3.37 6.37 13.86
N MET A 59 3.74 7.64 14.02
CA MET A 59 3.36 8.73 13.14
C MET A 59 4.61 9.33 12.51
N GLN A 60 4.55 9.64 11.22
CA GLN A 60 5.64 10.23 10.46
C GLN A 60 5.12 11.41 9.64
N CYS A 61 5.91 12.48 9.58
CA CYS A 61 5.62 13.59 8.69
C CYS A 61 6.51 13.46 7.45
N LEU A 62 5.90 13.19 6.30
CA LEU A 62 6.59 12.97 5.04
C LEU A 62 6.11 13.98 3.99
N ASP A 63 7.02 14.39 3.11
CA ASP A 63 6.69 15.24 1.98
C ASP A 63 5.87 14.48 0.92
N ASP A 64 5.45 15.18 -0.14
CA ASP A 64 4.85 14.55 -1.31
C ASP A 64 5.90 13.71 -2.03
N GLY A 65 5.56 12.47 -2.40
CA GLY A 65 6.48 11.57 -3.07
C GLY A 65 6.01 10.12 -3.16
N ALA A 66 6.73 9.34 -3.95
CA ALA A 66 6.60 7.88 -3.97
C ALA A 66 7.61 7.28 -2.98
N TYR A 67 7.15 6.32 -2.19
CA TYR A 67 7.87 5.69 -1.10
C TYR A 67 7.83 4.17 -1.20
N GLU A 68 8.81 3.54 -0.57
CA GLU A 68 8.93 2.10 -0.37
C GLU A 68 8.97 1.80 1.13
N VAL A 69 8.20 0.82 1.57
CA VAL A 69 8.40 0.09 2.82
C VAL A 69 9.13 -1.18 2.49
N VAL A 70 10.35 -1.34 3.00
CA VAL A 70 11.08 -2.60 2.95
C VAL A 70 10.79 -3.33 4.25
N MET A 71 10.11 -4.44 4.13
CA MET A 71 9.74 -5.37 5.19
C MET A 71 10.80 -6.46 5.26
N GLN A 72 11.34 -6.73 6.44
CA GLN A 72 12.39 -7.72 6.60
C GLN A 72 12.01 -8.75 7.65
N ASP A 73 12.49 -9.96 7.43
CA ASP A 73 12.38 -11.10 8.32
C ASP A 73 13.77 -11.75 8.46
N SER A 74 14.27 -11.78 9.68
CA SER A 74 15.61 -12.32 9.98
C SER A 74 15.76 -13.83 9.78
N TYR A 75 14.67 -14.61 9.77
CA TYR A 75 14.71 -16.07 9.57
C TYR A 75 14.29 -16.48 8.15
N GLY A 76 13.58 -15.61 7.44
CA GLY A 76 13.17 -15.82 6.06
C GLY A 76 12.04 -16.83 5.88
N ASP A 77 11.32 -17.16 6.96
CA ASP A 77 10.15 -18.02 6.96
C ASP A 77 8.83 -17.23 6.96
N GLY A 78 8.92 -15.91 6.81
CA GLY A 78 7.81 -14.98 6.72
C GLY A 78 7.55 -14.25 8.03
N TRP A 79 6.47 -13.49 8.03
CA TRP A 79 6.10 -12.61 9.13
C TRP A 79 5.23 -13.31 10.18
N ASN A 80 4.85 -14.58 9.97
CA ASN A 80 4.21 -15.42 10.98
C ASN A 80 3.02 -14.73 11.68
N GLY A 81 2.13 -14.15 10.88
CA GLY A 81 0.95 -13.40 11.35
C GLY A 81 1.20 -11.92 11.68
N ALA A 82 2.43 -11.43 11.55
CA ALA A 82 2.73 -10.00 11.60
C ALA A 82 2.26 -9.30 10.32
N PHE A 83 1.95 -8.01 10.43
CA PHE A 83 1.61 -7.17 9.29
C PHE A 83 1.96 -5.72 9.58
N VAL A 84 2.25 -4.95 8.54
CA VAL A 84 2.35 -3.49 8.58
C VAL A 84 1.19 -2.87 7.83
N ARG A 85 0.53 -1.88 8.42
CA ARG A 85 -0.55 -1.11 7.81
C ARG A 85 -0.18 0.36 7.79
N LEU A 86 -0.31 0.96 6.61
CA LEU A 86 -0.11 2.38 6.36
C LEU A 86 -1.46 3.05 6.19
N SER A 87 -1.65 4.20 6.84
CA SER A 87 -2.81 5.05 6.62
C SER A 87 -2.45 6.53 6.68
N ASP A 88 -3.28 7.37 6.08
CA ASP A 88 -3.24 8.80 6.31
C ASP A 88 -3.60 9.06 7.78
N GLY A 89 -2.70 9.66 8.54
CA GLY A 89 -2.85 9.90 9.97
C GLY A 89 -3.93 10.94 10.31
N ARG A 90 -4.44 11.71 9.34
CA ARG A 90 -5.54 12.68 9.52
C ARG A 90 -6.89 12.10 9.15
N THR A 91 -6.97 11.34 8.06
CA THR A 91 -8.24 10.81 7.53
C THR A 91 -8.47 9.34 7.88
N ASN A 92 -7.44 8.64 8.35
CA ASN A 92 -7.37 7.17 8.47
C ASN A 92 -7.60 6.42 7.14
N ALA A 93 -7.51 7.11 5.99
CA ALA A 93 -7.56 6.46 4.68
C ALA A 93 -6.38 5.48 4.57
N THR A 94 -6.67 4.22 4.25
CA THR A 94 -5.63 3.19 4.18
C THR A 94 -4.82 3.35 2.91
N LEU A 95 -3.49 3.37 3.03
CA LEU A 95 -2.53 3.54 1.92
C LEU A 95 -1.97 2.20 1.44
N GLY A 96 -1.92 1.22 2.33
CA GLY A 96 -1.50 -0.14 2.03
C GLY A 96 -1.35 -0.99 3.29
N THR A 97 -1.41 -2.31 3.13
CA THR A 97 -1.10 -3.28 4.16
C THR A 97 -0.18 -4.34 3.56
N GLY A 98 0.86 -4.74 4.30
CA GLY A 98 1.77 -5.78 3.88
C GLY A 98 2.00 -6.83 4.96
N THR A 99 2.00 -8.11 4.57
CA THR A 99 2.63 -9.22 5.29
C THR A 99 3.63 -9.98 4.39
N MET A 100 4.26 -11.01 4.93
CA MET A 100 5.18 -11.92 4.24
C MET A 100 4.87 -13.36 4.64
N GLU A 101 4.70 -14.24 3.66
CA GLU A 101 4.51 -15.69 3.90
C GLU A 101 5.82 -16.46 3.92
N ASP A 102 6.83 -15.97 3.22
CA ASP A 102 8.19 -16.48 3.18
C ASP A 102 9.18 -15.39 2.74
N GLY A 103 10.47 -15.71 2.79
CA GLY A 103 11.54 -14.84 2.33
C GLY A 103 12.01 -13.85 3.39
N ALA A 104 13.25 -13.39 3.24
CA ALA A 104 13.88 -12.49 4.21
C ALA A 104 13.56 -11.00 3.98
N GLU A 105 13.02 -10.66 2.81
CA GLU A 105 12.71 -9.28 2.46
C GLU A 105 11.56 -9.18 1.46
N ARG A 106 10.68 -8.20 1.66
CA ARG A 106 9.64 -7.79 0.71
C ARG A 106 9.58 -6.27 0.63
N VAL A 107 9.30 -5.73 -0.56
CA VAL A 107 9.11 -4.29 -0.76
C VAL A 107 7.65 -4.00 -1.10
N MET A 108 7.07 -3.03 -0.39
CA MET A 108 5.73 -2.52 -0.60
C MET A 108 5.81 -1.02 -0.94
N LYS A 109 5.06 -0.54 -1.95
CA LYS A 109 5.17 0.86 -2.44
C LYS A 109 3.95 1.71 -2.10
N PHE A 110 4.11 2.97 -1.73
CA PHE A 110 2.97 3.86 -1.50
C PHE A 110 3.30 5.30 -1.96
N VAL A 111 2.27 6.14 -2.12
CA VAL A 111 2.44 7.53 -2.59
C VAL A 111 1.79 8.49 -1.61
N LEU A 112 2.46 9.62 -1.38
CA LEU A 112 1.97 10.77 -0.62
C LEU A 112 1.92 12.03 -1.52
N PRO A 113 0.96 12.97 -1.35
CA PRO A 113 -0.18 12.84 -0.45
C PRO A 113 -0.97 11.61 -0.85
N ALA A 114 -1.65 11.01 0.12
CA ALA A 114 -2.67 10.03 -0.19
C ALA A 114 -3.59 10.73 -1.19
N THR A 115 -3.45 10.42 -2.49
CA THR A 115 -4.41 10.90 -3.47
C THR A 115 -5.69 10.23 -3.00
N ALA A 116 -6.55 11.05 -2.37
CA ALA A 116 -7.65 10.55 -1.59
C ALA A 116 -8.33 9.45 -2.40
N LEU A 117 -8.50 8.27 -1.81
CA LEU A 117 -9.33 7.20 -2.38
C LEU A 117 -10.81 7.59 -2.46
N ASP A 118 -11.09 8.90 -2.41
CA ASP A 118 -12.38 9.55 -2.37
C ASP A 118 -12.25 10.89 -3.13
N VAL A 119 -11.71 10.81 -4.37
CA VAL A 119 -11.79 11.91 -5.32
C VAL A 119 -13.27 12.14 -5.61
N THR A 120 -13.77 13.35 -5.33
CA THR A 120 -15.16 13.73 -5.61
C THR A 120 -15.29 14.53 -6.90
N GLU A 121 -14.18 15.07 -7.41
CA GLU A 121 -14.14 15.86 -8.65
C GLU A 121 -12.79 15.69 -9.35
N CYS A 122 -12.82 15.54 -10.68
CA CYS A 122 -11.64 15.39 -11.51
C CYS A 122 -11.28 16.68 -12.27
N PRO A 123 -9.98 16.95 -12.51
CA PRO A 123 -9.56 18.04 -13.38
C PRO A 123 -10.15 17.94 -14.79
N ALA A 124 -10.25 19.06 -15.49
CA ALA A 124 -10.74 19.10 -16.88
C ALA A 124 -9.95 18.13 -17.78
N GLY A 125 -10.67 17.31 -18.54
CA GLY A 125 -10.08 16.26 -19.40
C GLY A 125 -9.79 14.94 -18.69
N GLN A 126 -10.32 14.76 -17.47
CA GLN A 126 -10.29 13.50 -16.75
C GLN A 126 -11.71 13.12 -16.28
N THR A 127 -11.96 11.82 -16.23
CA THR A 127 -13.21 11.21 -15.75
C THR A 127 -12.99 10.61 -14.38
N LEU A 128 -13.93 10.85 -13.46
CA LEU A 128 -13.95 10.19 -12.16
C LEU A 128 -14.41 8.75 -12.33
N VAL A 129 -13.60 7.81 -11.84
CA VAL A 129 -13.87 6.38 -11.89
C VAL A 129 -13.91 5.83 -10.47
N SER A 130 -14.90 5.00 -10.18
CA SER A 130 -14.99 4.23 -8.94
C SER A 130 -14.64 2.78 -9.20
N ALA A 131 -13.70 2.24 -8.42
CA ALA A 131 -13.37 0.82 -8.37
C ALA A 131 -13.97 0.20 -7.11
N ALA A 132 -14.65 -0.93 -7.28
CA ALA A 132 -15.15 -1.77 -6.20
C ALA A 132 -14.61 -3.20 -6.38
N LEU A 133 -13.74 -3.63 -5.47
CA LEU A 133 -13.28 -5.01 -5.38
C LEU A 133 -14.05 -5.72 -4.28
N THR A 134 -14.81 -6.75 -4.64
CA THR A 134 -15.39 -7.69 -3.69
C THR A 134 -14.54 -8.97 -3.68
N THR A 135 -14.08 -9.38 -2.52
CA THR A 135 -13.26 -10.58 -2.34
C THR A 135 -14.06 -11.73 -1.75
N THR A 136 -13.62 -12.95 -2.00
CA THR A 136 -14.17 -14.18 -1.42
C THR A 136 -13.09 -14.85 -0.58
N VAL A 137 -12.82 -16.14 -0.75
CA VAL A 137 -11.68 -16.82 -0.13
C VAL A 137 -10.40 -16.52 -0.88
N TRP A 138 -9.27 -16.58 -0.19
CA TRP A 138 -7.93 -16.36 -0.74
C TRP A 138 -7.71 -14.95 -1.29
N ALA A 139 -8.39 -13.97 -0.73
CA ALA A 139 -8.30 -12.58 -1.14
C ALA A 139 -6.86 -12.04 -1.17
N ALA A 140 -5.96 -12.61 -0.36
CA ALA A 140 -4.54 -12.24 -0.30
C ALA A 140 -3.78 -12.50 -1.62
N GLU A 141 -4.28 -13.34 -2.53
CA GLU A 141 -3.65 -13.56 -3.85
C GLU A 141 -4.08 -12.53 -4.90
N ILE A 142 -5.18 -11.82 -4.63
CA ILE A 142 -5.84 -10.94 -5.58
C ILE A 142 -5.05 -9.64 -5.66
N SER A 143 -4.73 -9.23 -6.89
CA SER A 143 -4.20 -7.89 -7.11
C SER A 143 -4.61 -7.37 -8.48
N TRP A 144 -4.65 -6.06 -8.67
CA TRP A 144 -5.10 -5.50 -9.93
C TRP A 144 -4.39 -4.21 -10.32
N THR A 145 -4.39 -3.92 -11.61
CA THR A 145 -3.75 -2.72 -12.16
C THR A 145 -4.58 -2.09 -13.26
N VAL A 146 -4.62 -0.76 -13.27
CA VAL A 146 -5.08 0.02 -14.43
C VAL A 146 -3.88 0.70 -15.06
N ARG A 147 -3.71 0.49 -16.37
CA ARG A 147 -2.59 1.05 -17.14
C ARG A 147 -3.11 1.77 -18.37
N THR A 148 -2.56 2.95 -18.66
CA THR A 148 -2.80 3.62 -19.95
C THR A 148 -2.24 2.77 -21.09
N VAL A 149 -2.91 2.78 -22.24
CA VAL A 149 -2.42 2.15 -23.47
C VAL A 149 -2.39 3.14 -24.64
N GLY A 150 -1.72 2.79 -25.72
CA GLY A 150 -1.65 3.63 -26.92
C GLY A 150 -0.76 4.86 -26.76
N GLU A 151 -1.18 5.99 -27.31
CA GLU A 151 -0.39 7.23 -27.37
C GLU A 151 -0.15 7.86 -25.99
N LEU A 152 -1.13 7.73 -25.09
CA LEU A 152 -1.00 8.15 -23.69
C LEU A 152 0.09 7.37 -22.94
N ALA A 153 0.21 6.06 -23.18
CA ALA A 153 1.26 5.26 -22.57
C ALA A 153 2.66 5.71 -23.02
N ARG A 154 2.81 6.11 -24.29
CA ARG A 154 4.07 6.62 -24.85
C ARG A 154 4.43 7.99 -24.28
N GLN A 155 3.45 8.86 -24.08
CA GLN A 155 3.67 10.18 -23.47
C GLN A 155 3.96 10.07 -21.97
N GLN A 156 3.29 9.17 -21.25
CA GLN A 156 3.52 9.00 -19.81
C GLN A 156 4.79 8.19 -19.47
N GLN A 157 5.37 7.40 -20.39
CA GLN A 157 6.72 6.84 -20.19
C GLN A 157 7.81 7.92 -20.08
N ALA A 158 7.56 9.14 -20.55
CA ALA A 158 8.44 10.30 -20.37
C ALA A 158 8.13 11.14 -19.11
N ALA A 159 7.00 10.88 -18.43
CA ALA A 159 6.51 11.67 -17.29
C ALA A 159 6.15 10.84 -16.03
N GLY A 160 6.42 9.53 -16.03
CA GLY A 160 5.93 8.60 -15.00
C GLY A 160 4.50 8.16 -15.34
N ALA A 161 4.35 6.91 -15.78
CA ALA A 161 3.04 6.32 -16.05
C ALA A 161 2.17 6.37 -14.80
N LEU A 162 0.95 6.90 -14.93
CA LEU A 162 -0.13 6.66 -13.99
C LEU A 162 -0.51 5.18 -14.14
N VAL A 163 0.29 4.35 -13.49
CA VAL A 163 -0.12 3.01 -13.12
C VAL A 163 -0.73 3.21 -11.75
N LEU A 164 -2.05 3.10 -11.65
CA LEU A 164 -2.62 2.73 -10.36
C LEU A 164 -2.21 1.27 -10.15
N ARG A 165 -0.97 1.13 -9.68
CA ARG A 165 -0.37 -0.12 -9.27
C ARG A 165 -1.00 -0.43 -7.92
N GLN A 166 -1.86 -1.44 -7.87
CA GLN A 166 -2.10 -2.18 -6.65
C GLN A 166 -1.66 -3.65 -6.77
N PRO A 167 -0.52 -4.00 -7.41
CA PRO A 167 -0.11 -5.40 -7.50
C PRO A 167 0.45 -5.95 -6.17
N GLU A 168 0.76 -5.10 -5.18
CA GLU A 168 1.60 -5.51 -4.04
C GLU A 168 1.07 -5.04 -2.66
N LEU A 169 -0.05 -4.33 -2.60
CA LEU A 169 -0.36 -3.43 -1.48
C LEU A 169 -1.52 -3.82 -0.57
N PHE A 170 -2.20 -4.92 -0.88
CA PHE A 170 -3.19 -5.47 0.01
C PHE A 170 -3.09 -6.97 -0.07
N ASP A 171 -2.66 -7.58 1.04
CA ASP A 171 -3.20 -8.88 1.41
C ASP A 171 -4.68 -8.64 1.73
N PHE A 172 -5.50 -8.54 0.67
CA PHE A 172 -6.93 -8.33 0.83
C PHE A 172 -7.45 -9.43 1.75
N GLN A 173 -8.37 -9.05 2.62
CA GLN A 173 -8.97 -9.99 3.54
C GLN A 173 -10.13 -10.67 2.85
N ASP A 174 -10.38 -11.91 3.27
CA ASP A 174 -11.47 -12.68 2.73
C ASP A 174 -12.83 -12.03 3.03
N TYR A 175 -13.76 -12.17 2.10
CA TYR A 175 -15.15 -11.70 2.22
C TYR A 175 -15.30 -10.21 2.53
N GLN A 176 -14.44 -9.38 1.94
CA GLN A 176 -14.49 -7.93 2.10
C GLN A 176 -14.91 -7.22 0.82
N THR A 177 -15.22 -5.93 0.95
CA THR A 177 -15.38 -5.04 -0.20
C THR A 177 -14.52 -3.80 0.00
N TYR A 178 -13.70 -3.51 -1.00
CA TYR A 178 -12.80 -2.38 -1.05
C TYR A 178 -13.26 -1.44 -2.15
N THR A 179 -13.44 -0.17 -1.81
CA THR A 179 -13.82 0.86 -2.77
C THR A 179 -12.78 1.97 -2.82
N LEU A 180 -12.51 2.46 -4.02
CA LEU A 180 -11.54 3.51 -4.29
C LEU A 180 -12.02 4.34 -5.48
N THR A 181 -11.98 5.66 -5.40
CA THR A 181 -12.22 6.54 -6.55
C THR A 181 -10.96 7.25 -7.01
N PHE A 182 -10.76 7.34 -8.33
CA PHE A 182 -9.59 7.97 -8.95
C PHE A 182 -9.95 8.62 -10.28
N CYS A 183 -9.12 9.56 -10.73
CA CYS A 183 -9.29 10.19 -12.04
C CYS A 183 -8.51 9.45 -13.12
N LEU A 184 -9.17 9.17 -14.24
CA LEU A 184 -8.52 8.69 -15.46
C LEU A 184 -8.62 9.76 -16.55
N PRO A 185 -7.54 10.05 -17.29
CA PRO A 185 -7.63 10.91 -18.47
C PRO A 185 -8.51 10.29 -19.55
N ASP A 186 -9.02 11.11 -20.47
CA ASP A 186 -9.70 10.59 -21.65
C ASP A 186 -8.75 9.70 -22.47
N GLY A 187 -9.11 8.44 -22.67
CA GLY A 187 -8.21 7.51 -23.33
C GLY A 187 -8.63 6.05 -23.27
N SER A 188 -7.69 5.19 -23.68
CA SER A 188 -7.82 3.74 -23.58
C SER A 188 -6.90 3.21 -22.49
N PHE A 189 -7.40 2.20 -21.77
CA PHE A 189 -6.73 1.59 -20.64
C PHE A 189 -6.78 0.06 -20.76
N SER A 190 -5.79 -0.60 -20.17
CA SER A 190 -5.81 -2.03 -19.92
C SER A 190 -5.99 -2.27 -18.42
N LEU A 191 -6.99 -3.11 -18.09
CA LEU A 191 -7.17 -3.66 -16.76
C LEU A 191 -6.43 -5.00 -16.66
N GLY A 192 -5.52 -5.11 -15.71
CA GLY A 192 -4.89 -6.37 -15.34
C GLY A 192 -5.51 -6.89 -14.05
N CYS A 193 -6.19 -8.03 -14.12
CA CYS A 193 -6.58 -8.82 -12.96
C CYS A 193 -5.47 -9.87 -12.74
N LEU A 194 -4.75 -9.73 -11.64
CA LEU A 194 -3.59 -10.53 -11.31
C LEU A 194 -3.94 -11.44 -10.14
N ASP A 195 -3.40 -12.63 -10.20
CA ASP A 195 -3.59 -13.67 -9.21
C ASP A 195 -2.23 -14.32 -8.97
N ARG A 196 -1.82 -14.41 -7.71
CA ARG A 196 -0.51 -14.91 -7.32
C ARG A 196 -0.34 -16.40 -7.62
N TYR A 197 -1.39 -17.20 -7.47
CA TYR A 197 -1.30 -18.65 -7.59
C TYR A 197 -1.81 -19.21 -8.92
N PHE A 198 -2.29 -18.33 -9.80
CA PHE A 198 -2.73 -18.60 -11.18
C PHE A 198 -3.93 -19.55 -11.30
N ASP A 199 -4.75 -19.71 -10.25
CA ASP A 199 -6.01 -20.44 -10.21
C ASP A 199 -7.26 -19.52 -10.25
N GLY A 200 -7.05 -18.21 -10.22
CA GLY A 200 -8.03 -17.15 -10.37
C GLY A 200 -8.64 -16.71 -9.04
N TRP A 201 -9.47 -15.66 -9.07
CA TRP A 201 -9.90 -14.96 -7.85
C TRP A 201 -11.00 -15.64 -7.02
N HIS A 202 -11.27 -16.93 -7.27
CA HIS A 202 -12.22 -17.71 -6.47
C HIS A 202 -13.63 -17.08 -6.30
N GLY A 203 -14.09 -16.33 -7.31
CA GLY A 203 -15.37 -15.61 -7.29
C GLY A 203 -15.29 -14.16 -6.80
N GLY A 204 -14.09 -13.66 -6.48
CA GLY A 204 -13.84 -12.23 -6.32
C GLY A 204 -14.06 -11.46 -7.62
N GLU A 205 -14.55 -10.23 -7.50
CA GLU A 205 -14.97 -9.39 -8.62
C GLU A 205 -14.47 -7.96 -8.45
N LEU A 206 -13.90 -7.40 -9.51
CA LEU A 206 -13.56 -5.98 -9.61
C LEU A 206 -14.50 -5.31 -10.61
N THR A 207 -15.25 -4.32 -10.14
CA THR A 207 -16.11 -3.47 -10.95
C THR A 207 -15.51 -2.07 -11.04
N LEU A 208 -15.47 -1.51 -12.26
CA LEU A 208 -15.13 -0.12 -12.53
C LEU A 208 -16.37 0.60 -13.09
N THR A 209 -16.78 1.72 -12.50
CA THR A 209 -17.92 2.55 -12.93
C THR A 209 -17.56 4.01 -13.08
#